data_AF-A0A660T3U9-F1
#
_entry.id   AF-A0A660T3U9-F1
#
_cell.length_a   1.000
_cell.length_b   1.000
_cell.length_c   1.000
_cell.angle_alpha   90.00
_cell.angle_beta   90.00
_cell.angle_gamma   90.00
#
_symmetry.space_group_name_H-M   'P 1'
#
loop_
_entity.id
_entity.type
_entity.pdbx_description
1 polymer ?
#
loop_
_entity_poly.entity_id
_entity_poly.type
_entity_poly.pdbx_seq_one_letter_code
_entity_poly.pdbx_strand_id
1 'polypeptide(L)'
;MGISEFQFIESMLASHTPEAEAAVVAFARHFATYPLTLDNVHIYQKILQYNNTEAVDAILKRRNPDSFFSTIEPDRSLVVFALSTLAMYRSEELYKPVVLVCLGILQNVYKNPGHGISVYSLSVSDIYHTAKYLKNADEPIETLLISFLENLNTLSRSNNISNIAGNIIDAFFDNSKKIESIIPSSILL
;
A
#
# COMPACT_ATOMS: atom_id res chain seq x y z
N MET A 1 -19.13 8.98 19.16
CA MET A 1 -19.12 8.18 17.92
C MET A 1 -17.87 7.34 17.96
N GLY A 2 -17.91 6.02 17.78
CA GLY A 2 -16.64 5.26 17.85
C GLY A 2 -16.73 3.74 17.90
N ILE A 3 -17.73 3.17 18.57
CA ILE A 3 -17.83 1.70 18.71
C ILE A 3 -18.90 1.10 17.79
N SER A 4 -20.06 1.75 17.64
CA SER A 4 -21.17 1.23 16.84
C SER A 4 -20.92 1.30 15.33
N GLU A 5 -20.36 2.40 14.83
CA GLU A 5 -20.09 2.58 13.39
C GLU A 5 -18.98 1.63 12.91
N PHE A 6 -17.99 1.39 13.76
CA PHE A 6 -16.88 0.48 13.48
C PHE A 6 -17.34 -0.98 13.35
N GLN A 7 -18.14 -1.46 14.32
CA GLN A 7 -18.71 -2.82 14.27
C GLN A 7 -19.65 -2.99 13.07
N PHE A 8 -20.38 -1.94 12.70
CA PHE A 8 -21.29 -1.97 11.56
C PHE A 8 -20.55 -2.09 10.23
N ILE A 9 -19.46 -1.33 10.05
CA ILE A 9 -18.59 -1.45 8.88
C ILE A 9 -17.98 -2.85 8.82
N GLU A 10 -17.43 -3.39 9.92
CA GLU A 10 -16.87 -4.76 9.90
C GLU A 10 -17.90 -5.82 9.51
N SER A 11 -19.12 -5.71 10.04
CA SER A 11 -20.22 -6.61 9.72
C SER A 11 -20.57 -6.58 8.24
N MET A 12 -20.59 -5.39 7.64
CA MET A 12 -20.88 -5.20 6.22
C MET A 12 -19.77 -5.77 5.34
N LEU A 13 -18.52 -5.43 5.64
CA LEU A 13 -17.33 -5.91 4.91
C LEU A 13 -17.24 -7.44 4.89
N ALA A 14 -17.74 -8.12 5.94
CA ALA A 14 -17.70 -9.59 6.02
C ALA A 14 -18.82 -10.31 5.25
N SER A 15 -19.92 -9.63 4.90
CA SER A 15 -21.14 -10.29 4.41
C SER A 15 -21.21 -10.46 2.88
N HIS A 16 -20.42 -9.67 2.13
CA HIS A 16 -20.31 -9.71 0.66
C HIS A 16 -21.64 -9.73 -0.12
N THR A 17 -22.73 -9.20 0.45
CA THR A 17 -24.00 -9.07 -0.27
C THR A 17 -24.04 -7.75 -1.07
N PRO A 18 -24.85 -7.66 -2.15
CA PRO A 18 -25.01 -6.41 -2.89
C PRO A 18 -25.42 -5.22 -2.01
N GLU A 19 -26.25 -5.47 -0.99
CA GLU A 19 -26.67 -4.45 -0.02
C GLU A 19 -25.50 -3.98 0.85
N ALA A 20 -24.62 -4.90 1.24
CA ALA A 20 -23.43 -4.59 2.01
C ALA A 20 -22.42 -3.78 1.18
N GLU A 21 -22.22 -4.14 -0.10
CA GLU A 21 -21.39 -3.35 -1.02
C GLU A 21 -21.94 -1.93 -1.20
N ALA A 22 -23.24 -1.80 -1.46
CA ALA A 22 -23.89 -0.50 -1.58
C ALA A 22 -23.77 0.33 -0.28
N ALA A 23 -23.87 -0.32 0.88
CA ALA A 23 -23.69 0.33 2.16
C ALA A 23 -22.25 0.81 2.37
N VAL A 24 -21.23 0.00 2.03
CA VAL A 24 -19.82 0.40 2.10
C VAL A 24 -19.56 1.64 1.23
N VAL A 25 -20.11 1.68 0.01
CA VAL A 25 -20.02 2.85 -0.87
C VAL A 25 -20.70 4.08 -0.25
N ALA A 26 -21.88 3.92 0.34
CA ALA A 26 -22.58 5.02 1.01
C ALA A 26 -21.78 5.57 2.20
N PHE A 27 -21.20 4.69 3.01
CA PHE A 27 -20.31 5.07 4.10
C PHE A 27 -19.05 5.78 3.58
N ALA A 28 -18.40 5.26 2.55
CA ALA A 28 -17.26 5.90 1.91
C ALA A 28 -17.57 7.34 1.48
N ARG A 29 -18.71 7.56 0.82
CA ARG A 29 -19.17 8.90 0.43
C ARG A 29 -19.39 9.82 1.64
N HIS A 30 -19.98 9.29 2.70
CA HIS A 30 -20.20 10.04 3.94
C HIS A 30 -18.88 10.43 4.62
N PHE A 31 -17.98 9.47 4.85
CA PHE A 31 -16.68 9.71 5.48
C PHE A 31 -15.80 10.63 4.66
N ALA A 32 -15.91 10.58 3.34
CA ALA A 32 -15.18 11.49 2.48
C ALA A 32 -15.55 12.97 2.69
N THR A 33 -16.66 13.29 3.38
CA THR A 33 -17.01 14.68 3.76
C THR A 33 -16.21 15.19 4.95
N TYR A 34 -15.57 14.31 5.71
CA TYR A 34 -14.71 14.65 6.85
C TYR A 34 -13.25 14.78 6.41
N PRO A 35 -12.48 15.68 7.05
CA PRO A 35 -11.04 15.71 6.88
C PRO A 35 -10.43 14.40 7.42
N LEU A 36 -9.36 13.95 6.77
CA LEU A 36 -8.57 12.82 7.26
C LEU A 36 -7.78 13.27 8.50
N THR A 37 -7.96 12.57 9.61
CA THR A 37 -7.32 12.83 10.91
C THR A 37 -6.84 11.52 11.52
N LEU A 38 -6.03 11.61 12.60
CA LEU A 38 -5.60 10.43 13.35
C LEU A 38 -6.79 9.65 13.94
N ASP A 39 -7.85 10.33 14.33
CA ASP A 39 -9.03 9.70 14.95
C ASP A 39 -9.82 8.82 13.97
N ASN A 40 -9.78 9.14 12.66
CA ASN A 40 -10.58 8.45 11.65
C ASN A 40 -9.75 7.68 10.61
N VAL A 41 -8.41 7.73 10.67
CA VAL A 41 -7.48 7.08 9.71
C VAL A 41 -7.79 5.61 9.49
N HIS A 42 -8.15 4.89 10.56
CA HIS A 42 -8.44 3.45 10.54
C HIS A 42 -9.67 3.10 9.69
N ILE A 43 -10.64 4.01 9.57
CA ILE A 43 -11.83 3.81 8.73
C ILE A 43 -11.43 3.88 7.26
N TYR A 44 -10.60 4.85 6.88
CA TYR A 44 -10.08 4.96 5.52
C TYR A 44 -9.22 3.76 5.15
N GLN A 45 -8.36 3.30 6.07
CA GLN A 45 -7.56 2.08 5.88
C GLN A 45 -8.44 0.86 5.58
N LYS A 46 -9.52 0.66 6.34
CA LYS A 46 -10.45 -0.45 6.10
C LYS A 46 -11.17 -0.37 4.75
N ILE A 47 -11.65 0.82 4.37
CA ILE A 47 -12.32 1.01 3.07
C ILE A 47 -11.35 0.75 1.93
N LEU A 48 -10.11 1.24 2.02
CA LEU A 48 -9.05 0.99 1.03
C LEU A 48 -8.71 -0.50 0.94
N GLN A 49 -8.53 -1.16 2.09
CA GLN A 49 -8.18 -2.58 2.16
C GLN A 49 -9.30 -3.48 1.65
N TYR A 50 -10.57 -3.06 1.75
CA TYR A 50 -11.68 -3.81 1.16
C TYR A 50 -11.65 -3.86 -0.38
N ASN A 51 -10.92 -2.93 -1.01
CA ASN A 51 -10.64 -2.93 -2.44
C ASN A 51 -11.91 -2.87 -3.34
N ASN A 52 -13.00 -2.29 -2.85
CA ASN A 52 -14.16 -1.96 -3.68
C ASN A 52 -13.88 -0.65 -4.43
N THR A 53 -13.87 -0.71 -5.76
CA THR A 53 -13.45 0.41 -6.63
C THR A 53 -14.28 1.67 -6.42
N GLU A 54 -15.61 1.55 -6.33
CA GLU A 54 -16.51 2.69 -6.13
C GLU A 54 -16.33 3.33 -4.75
N ALA A 55 -16.12 2.51 -3.70
CA ALA A 55 -15.85 3.00 -2.36
C ALA A 55 -14.48 3.70 -2.27
N VAL A 56 -13.45 3.14 -2.91
CA VAL A 56 -12.12 3.75 -3.00
C VAL A 56 -12.19 5.10 -3.71
N ASP A 57 -12.84 5.18 -4.87
CA ASP A 57 -13.02 6.43 -5.60
C ASP A 57 -13.77 7.48 -4.76
N ALA A 58 -14.79 7.02 -4.02
CA ALA A 58 -15.56 7.88 -3.13
C ALA A 58 -14.73 8.47 -2.00
N ILE A 59 -13.82 7.72 -1.37
CA ILE A 59 -12.96 8.27 -0.29
C ILE A 59 -11.82 9.14 -0.82
N LEU A 60 -11.29 8.82 -2.01
CA LEU A 60 -10.21 9.60 -2.61
C LEU A 60 -10.69 10.98 -3.06
N LYS A 61 -11.93 11.15 -3.53
CA LYS A 61 -12.51 12.44 -3.96
C LYS A 61 -11.60 13.25 -4.89
N ARG A 62 -10.96 12.59 -5.86
CA ARG A 62 -9.99 13.23 -6.79
C ARG A 62 -8.71 13.75 -6.12
N ARG A 63 -8.44 13.40 -4.86
CA ARG A 63 -7.11 13.57 -4.26
C ARG A 63 -6.14 12.62 -4.95
N ASN A 64 -4.88 13.04 -5.03
CA ASN A 64 -3.82 12.21 -5.56
C ASN A 64 -3.59 11.01 -4.62
N PRO A 65 -3.70 9.76 -5.09
CA PRO A 65 -3.66 8.59 -4.23
C PRO A 65 -2.33 8.45 -3.45
N ASP A 66 -1.21 8.72 -4.09
CA ASP A 66 0.16 8.63 -3.54
C ASP A 66 0.43 9.62 -2.39
N SER A 67 -0.30 10.73 -2.34
CA SER A 67 -0.19 11.72 -1.26
C SER A 67 -1.38 11.72 -0.30
N PHE A 68 -2.25 10.69 -0.39
CA PHE A 68 -3.51 10.65 0.36
C PHE A 68 -3.33 10.76 1.88
N PHE A 69 -2.34 10.07 2.44
CA PHE A 69 -2.01 10.10 3.87
C PHE A 69 -0.89 11.11 4.22
N SER A 70 -0.48 11.99 3.30
CA SER A 70 0.64 12.93 3.53
C SER A 70 0.44 13.90 4.69
N THR A 71 -0.81 14.15 5.09
CA THR A 71 -1.17 15.01 6.23
C THR A 71 -1.14 14.28 7.56
N ILE A 72 -0.95 12.95 7.55
CA ILE A 72 -0.86 12.13 8.75
C ILE A 72 0.61 11.82 9.01
N GLU A 73 1.06 12.06 10.24
CA GLU A 73 2.40 11.67 10.64
C GLU A 73 2.54 10.14 10.51
N PRO A 74 3.50 9.65 9.70
CA PRO A 74 3.62 8.22 9.49
C PRO A 74 4.04 7.51 10.76
N ASP A 75 3.30 6.48 11.14
CA ASP A 75 3.61 5.63 12.26
C ASP A 75 3.67 4.15 11.83
N ARG A 76 3.94 3.28 12.81
CA ARG A 76 4.00 1.83 12.58
C ARG A 76 2.68 1.30 12.00
N SER A 77 1.52 1.84 12.41
CA SER A 77 0.22 1.36 11.96
C SER A 77 -0.01 1.61 10.47
N LEU A 78 0.39 2.78 9.96
CA LEU A 78 0.30 3.12 8.54
C LEU A 78 1.20 2.23 7.68
N VAL A 79 2.42 1.95 8.13
CA VAL A 79 3.35 1.05 7.43
C VAL A 79 2.78 -0.37 7.38
N VAL A 80 2.27 -0.88 8.50
CA VAL A 80 1.65 -2.21 8.57
C VAL A 80 0.43 -2.29 7.66
N PHE A 81 -0.41 -1.25 7.62
CA PHE A 81 -1.54 -1.18 6.68
C PHE A 81 -1.06 -1.30 5.23
N ALA A 82 -0.06 -0.51 4.82
CA ALA A 82 0.44 -0.53 3.45
C ALA A 82 1.03 -1.91 3.08
N LEU A 83 1.91 -2.45 3.92
CA LEU A 83 2.56 -3.73 3.66
C LEU A 83 1.57 -4.90 3.65
N SER A 84 0.66 -4.96 4.64
CA SER A 84 -0.33 -6.04 4.71
C SER A 84 -1.31 -5.99 3.54
N THR A 85 -1.72 -4.80 3.10
CA THR A 85 -2.61 -4.63 1.94
C THR A 85 -1.91 -5.09 0.65
N LEU A 86 -0.66 -4.67 0.41
CA LEU A 86 0.12 -5.15 -0.74
C LEU A 86 0.40 -6.65 -0.69
N ALA A 87 0.57 -7.23 0.51
CA ALA A 87 0.78 -8.67 0.66
C ALA A 87 -0.49 -9.49 0.38
N MET A 88 -1.67 -8.98 0.75
CA MET A 88 -2.96 -9.69 0.69
C MET A 88 -3.45 -9.99 -0.73
N TYR A 89 -3.13 -9.13 -1.70
CA TYR A 89 -3.68 -9.20 -3.06
C TYR A 89 -2.63 -9.59 -4.08
N ARG A 90 -3.03 -10.23 -5.19
CA ARG A 90 -2.15 -10.36 -6.36
C ARG A 90 -1.93 -9.00 -7.03
N SER A 91 -0.89 -8.91 -7.86
CA SER A 91 -0.52 -7.66 -8.53
C SER A 91 -1.63 -7.06 -9.39
N GLU A 92 -2.47 -7.92 -9.95
CA GLU A 92 -3.57 -7.63 -10.85
C GLU A 92 -4.93 -7.46 -10.15
N GLU A 93 -5.03 -7.83 -8.86
CA GLU A 93 -6.29 -7.80 -8.10
C GLU A 93 -6.47 -6.49 -7.32
N LEU A 94 -5.38 -5.89 -6.83
CA LEU A 94 -5.46 -4.66 -6.05
C LEU A 94 -5.71 -3.47 -6.96
N TYR A 95 -6.76 -2.71 -6.66
CA TYR A 95 -7.12 -1.55 -7.46
C TYR A 95 -5.97 -0.53 -7.46
N LYS A 96 -5.59 -0.05 -8.65
CA LYS A 96 -4.40 0.81 -8.85
C LYS A 96 -4.31 2.00 -7.87
N PRO A 97 -5.37 2.78 -7.60
CA PRO A 97 -5.32 3.83 -6.60
C PRO A 97 -4.92 3.35 -5.20
N VAL A 98 -5.34 2.14 -4.79
CA VAL A 98 -4.94 1.56 -3.50
C VAL A 98 -3.45 1.19 -3.49
N VAL A 99 -2.93 0.64 -4.60
CA VAL A 99 -1.49 0.39 -4.77
C VAL A 99 -0.71 1.69 -4.59
N LEU A 100 -1.13 2.76 -5.28
CA LEU A 100 -0.50 4.08 -5.19
C LEU A 100 -0.55 4.67 -3.77
N VAL A 101 -1.67 4.52 -3.07
CA VAL A 101 -1.77 4.92 -1.65
C VAL A 101 -0.75 4.19 -0.79
N CYS A 102 -0.65 2.87 -0.93
CA CYS A 102 0.28 2.05 -0.16
C CYS A 102 1.73 2.41 -0.47
N LEU A 103 2.08 2.55 -1.75
CA LEU A 103 3.43 2.95 -2.18
C LEU A 103 3.77 4.36 -1.74
N GLY A 104 2.81 5.30 -1.74
CA GLY A 104 2.99 6.65 -1.22
C GLY A 104 3.34 6.69 0.26
N ILE A 105 2.68 5.87 1.08
CA ILE A 105 3.03 5.70 2.50
C ILE A 105 4.48 5.20 2.64
N LEU A 106 4.83 4.12 1.93
CA LEU A 106 6.16 3.51 2.02
C LEU A 106 7.24 4.48 1.52
N GLN A 107 7.02 5.14 0.38
CA GLN A 107 7.96 6.12 -0.16
C GLN A 107 8.20 7.25 0.84
N ASN A 108 7.14 7.79 1.46
CA ASN A 108 7.28 8.90 2.40
C ASN A 108 8.04 8.48 3.68
N VAL A 109 7.72 7.31 4.24
CA VAL A 109 8.37 6.78 5.45
C VAL A 109 9.85 6.47 5.21
N TYR A 110 10.17 5.82 4.09
CA TYR A 110 11.51 5.32 3.81
C TYR A 110 12.35 6.28 2.95
N LYS A 111 11.84 7.48 2.62
CA LYS A 111 12.63 8.56 2.01
C LYS A 111 13.91 8.86 2.80
N ASN A 112 13.83 8.73 4.12
CA ASN A 112 15.00 8.54 4.97
C ASN A 112 14.96 7.09 5.51
N PRO A 113 15.74 6.16 4.95
CA PRO A 113 15.59 4.74 5.27
C PRO A 113 16.02 4.41 6.71
N GLY A 114 16.93 5.21 7.31
CA GLY A 114 17.29 5.06 8.72
C GLY A 114 16.13 5.41 9.65
N HIS A 115 15.40 6.48 9.35
CA HIS A 115 14.16 6.79 10.05
C HIS A 115 13.09 5.72 9.80
N GLY A 116 12.87 5.32 8.54
CA GLY A 116 11.89 4.30 8.18
C GLY A 116 12.09 2.98 8.94
N ILE A 117 13.34 2.50 9.05
CA ILE A 117 13.69 1.31 9.85
C ILE A 117 13.35 1.49 11.33
N SER A 118 13.54 2.68 11.88
CA SER A 118 13.18 2.96 13.28
C SER A 118 11.66 2.95 13.53
N VAL A 119 10.86 3.28 12.52
CA VAL A 119 9.39 3.18 12.56
C VAL A 119 8.93 1.74 12.37
N TYR A 120 9.50 1.04 11.39
CA TYR A 120 9.23 -0.35 11.09
C TYR A 120 10.43 -1.01 10.40
N SER A 121 10.98 -2.07 10.98
CA SER A 121 12.05 -2.84 10.33
C SER A 121 11.48 -3.76 9.26
N LEU A 122 11.74 -3.46 7.98
CA LEU A 122 11.31 -4.30 6.86
C LEU A 122 11.94 -5.69 6.91
N SER A 123 11.14 -6.69 6.59
CA SER A 123 11.60 -8.03 6.25
C SER A 123 11.87 -8.17 4.74
N VAL A 124 12.59 -9.22 4.36
CA VAL A 124 12.74 -9.61 2.95
C VAL A 124 11.39 -9.85 2.27
N SER A 125 10.45 -10.44 3.03
CA SER A 125 9.10 -10.73 2.54
C SER A 125 8.34 -9.45 2.20
N ASP A 126 8.47 -8.40 3.02
CA ASP A 126 7.83 -7.10 2.78
C ASP A 126 8.30 -6.48 1.46
N ILE A 127 9.60 -6.58 1.16
CA ILE A 127 10.16 -6.09 -0.10
C ILE A 127 9.59 -6.87 -1.28
N TYR A 128 9.57 -8.20 -1.21
CA TYR A 128 9.05 -9.02 -2.32
C TYR A 128 7.55 -8.79 -2.58
N HIS A 129 6.72 -8.73 -1.54
CA HIS A 129 5.29 -8.44 -1.70
C HIS A 129 5.03 -7.03 -2.22
N THR A 130 5.91 -6.07 -1.91
CA THR A 130 5.82 -4.73 -2.50
C THR A 130 6.28 -4.75 -3.96
N ALA A 131 7.43 -5.36 -4.24
CA ALA A 131 8.06 -5.37 -5.56
C ALA A 131 7.31 -6.17 -6.63
N LYS A 132 6.44 -7.12 -6.25
CA LYS A 132 5.63 -7.89 -7.22
C LYS A 132 4.78 -7.00 -8.13
N TYR A 133 4.41 -5.81 -7.66
CA TYR A 133 3.63 -4.85 -8.45
C TYR A 133 4.41 -4.25 -9.63
N LEU A 134 5.74 -4.36 -9.69
CA LEU A 134 6.51 -3.97 -10.88
C LEU A 134 6.17 -4.81 -12.12
N LYS A 135 5.68 -6.05 -11.95
CA LYS A 135 5.41 -6.97 -13.06
C LYS A 135 4.47 -6.39 -14.11
N ASN A 136 3.46 -5.65 -13.66
CA ASN A 136 2.41 -5.05 -14.49
C ASN A 136 2.29 -3.54 -14.22
N ALA A 137 3.36 -2.91 -13.73
CA ALA A 137 3.33 -1.51 -13.36
C ALA A 137 3.14 -0.62 -14.59
N ASP A 138 2.32 0.41 -14.42
CA ASP A 138 2.40 1.58 -15.26
C ASP A 138 3.30 2.64 -14.61
N GLU A 139 3.60 3.70 -15.36
CA GLU A 139 4.59 4.72 -15.01
C GLU A 139 4.43 5.27 -13.57
N PRO A 140 3.23 5.58 -13.05
CA PRO A 140 3.08 6.02 -11.65
C PRO A 140 3.48 4.99 -10.60
N ILE A 141 3.09 3.72 -10.79
CA ILE A 141 3.44 2.63 -9.85
C ILE A 141 4.94 2.38 -9.92
N GLU A 142 5.48 2.27 -11.13
CA GLU A 142 6.91 2.05 -11.37
C GLU A 142 7.74 3.13 -10.68
N THR A 143 7.42 4.41 -10.93
CA THR A 143 8.16 5.55 -10.39
C THR A 143 8.21 5.52 -8.86
N LEU A 144 7.07 5.32 -8.19
CA LEU A 144 7.01 5.29 -6.73
C LEU A 144 7.76 4.08 -6.15
N LEU A 145 7.60 2.91 -6.77
CA LEU A 145 8.17 1.67 -6.27
C LEU A 145 9.69 1.64 -6.48
N ILE A 146 10.19 2.07 -7.65
CA ILE A 146 11.63 2.21 -7.88
C ILE A 146 12.22 3.24 -6.92
N SER A 147 11.59 4.40 -6.73
CA SER A 147 12.07 5.40 -5.76
C SER A 147 12.13 4.84 -4.34
N PHE A 148 11.13 4.05 -3.92
CA PHE A 148 11.14 3.36 -2.63
C PHE A 148 12.32 2.39 -2.52
N LEU A 149 12.55 1.54 -3.52
CA LEU A 149 13.66 0.58 -3.53
C LEU A 149 15.03 1.30 -3.56
N GLU A 150 15.17 2.38 -4.32
CA GLU A 150 16.40 3.17 -4.39
C GLU A 150 16.75 3.75 -3.02
N ASN A 151 15.77 4.28 -2.30
CA ASN A 151 15.98 4.77 -0.93
C ASN A 151 16.48 3.64 -0.02
N LEU A 152 15.90 2.44 -0.10
CA LEU A 152 16.39 1.29 0.66
C LEU A 152 17.80 0.86 0.25
N ASN A 153 18.15 0.98 -1.03
CA ASN A 153 19.48 0.63 -1.55
C ASN A 153 20.58 1.62 -1.10
N THR A 154 20.23 2.73 -0.43
CA THR A 154 21.21 3.64 0.20
C THR A 154 21.66 3.18 1.59
N LEU A 155 21.05 2.13 2.15
CA LEU A 155 21.47 1.53 3.41
C LEU A 155 22.87 0.90 3.28
N SER A 156 23.45 0.52 4.43
CA SER A 156 24.75 -0.19 4.43
C SER A 156 24.71 -1.40 3.50
N ARG A 157 25.80 -1.63 2.74
CA ARG A 157 25.96 -2.81 1.86
C ARG A 157 25.93 -4.15 2.61
N SER A 158 26.17 -4.15 3.92
CA SER A 158 25.99 -5.34 4.75
C SER A 158 24.53 -5.63 5.10
N ASN A 159 23.61 -4.72 4.78
CA ASN A 159 22.19 -4.87 5.04
C ASN A 159 21.53 -5.70 3.93
N ASN A 160 20.88 -6.79 4.32
CA ASN A 160 20.19 -7.68 3.40
C ASN A 160 19.07 -6.96 2.60
N ILE A 161 18.36 -6.02 3.23
CA ILE A 161 17.30 -5.20 2.60
C ILE A 161 17.89 -4.35 1.46
N SER A 162 19.04 -3.72 1.68
CA SER A 162 19.74 -2.94 0.65
C SER A 162 20.07 -3.80 -0.57
N ASN A 163 20.68 -4.97 -0.32
CA ASN A 163 21.12 -5.87 -1.39
C ASN A 163 19.93 -6.41 -2.19
N ILE A 164 18.83 -6.76 -1.53
CA ILE A 164 17.62 -7.25 -2.20
C ILE A 164 16.98 -6.14 -3.05
N ALA A 165 16.87 -4.92 -2.51
CA ALA A 165 16.33 -3.78 -3.24
C ALA A 165 17.16 -3.49 -4.50
N GLY A 166 18.49 -3.46 -4.37
CA GLY A 166 19.40 -3.29 -5.51
C GLY A 166 19.24 -4.39 -6.57
N ASN A 167 19.19 -5.66 -6.15
CA ASN A 167 19.00 -6.78 -7.08
C ASN A 167 17.68 -6.69 -7.86
N ILE A 168 16.59 -6.26 -7.21
CA ILE A 168 15.29 -6.07 -7.87
C ILE A 168 15.36 -4.94 -8.89
N ILE A 169 15.95 -3.80 -8.52
CA ILE A 169 16.16 -2.66 -9.44
C ILE A 169 16.98 -3.11 -10.66
N ASP A 170 18.10 -3.78 -10.43
CA ASP A 170 18.97 -4.25 -11.51
C ASP A 170 18.23 -5.20 -12.45
N ALA A 171 17.42 -6.13 -11.93
CA ALA A 171 16.65 -7.04 -12.77
C ALA A 171 15.46 -6.40 -13.48
N PHE A 172 14.93 -5.29 -12.95
CA PHE A 172 13.87 -4.55 -13.61
C PHE A 172 14.40 -3.80 -14.84
N PHE A 173 15.58 -3.18 -14.73
CA PHE A 173 16.19 -2.43 -15.83
C PHE A 173 17.00 -3.30 -16.80
N ASP A 174 17.40 -4.50 -16.40
CA ASP A 174 18.09 -5.47 -17.25
C ASP A 174 17.09 -6.21 -18.14
N ASN A 175 17.04 -5.85 -19.43
CA ASN A 175 16.17 -6.49 -20.44
C ASN A 175 16.39 -8.01 -20.60
N SER A 176 17.47 -8.58 -20.03
CA SER A 176 17.74 -10.02 -20.03
C SER A 176 17.20 -10.74 -18.79
N LYS A 177 16.85 -10.01 -17.73
CA LYS A 177 16.33 -10.54 -16.48
C LYS A 177 14.85 -10.27 -16.37
N LYS A 178 14.16 -11.22 -15.75
CA LYS A 178 12.75 -11.14 -15.43
C LYS A 178 12.62 -10.92 -13.93
N ILE A 179 11.76 -10.02 -13.48
CA ILE A 179 11.48 -9.85 -12.04
C ILE A 179 11.08 -11.20 -11.41
N GLU A 180 10.43 -12.06 -12.20
CA GLU A 180 10.03 -13.42 -11.84
C GLU A 180 11.20 -14.35 -11.53
N SER A 181 12.42 -14.00 -11.93
CA SER A 181 13.64 -14.73 -11.58
C SER A 181 14.20 -14.37 -10.19
N ILE A 182 13.74 -13.27 -9.60
CA ILE A 182 14.21 -12.76 -8.30
C ILE A 182 13.15 -12.90 -7.22
N ILE A 183 11.89 -12.64 -7.56
CA ILE A 183 10.79 -12.77 -6.60
C ILE A 183 10.34 -14.24 -6.55
N PRO A 184 10.24 -14.85 -5.35
CA PRO A 184 9.75 -16.22 -5.21
C PRO A 184 8.38 -16.39 -5.88
N SER A 185 8.21 -17.49 -6.63
CA SER A 185 6.96 -17.75 -7.35
C SER A 185 5.74 -17.78 -6.44
N SER A 186 5.88 -18.21 -5.18
CA SER A 186 4.79 -18.20 -4.19
C SER A 186 4.25 -16.80 -3.86
N ILE A 187 5.00 -15.74 -4.15
CA ILE A 187 4.60 -14.33 -3.92
C ILE A 187 4.01 -13.71 -5.20
N LEU A 188 4.35 -14.27 -6.36
CA LEU A 188 3.85 -13.86 -7.68
C LEU A 188 2.53 -14.54 -8.06
N LEU A 189 2.16 -15.57 -7.30
CA LEU A 189 0.99 -16.44 -7.50
C LEU A 189 -0.28 -15.91 -6.86
#